data_AF-A0A6C0AZK2-F1
#
_entry.id   AF-A0A6C0AZK2-F1
#
_cell.length_a   1.000
_cell.length_b   1.000
_cell.length_c   1.000
_cell.angle_alpha   90.00
_cell.angle_beta   90.00
_cell.angle_gamma   90.00
#
_symmetry.space_group_name_H-M   'P 1'
#
loop_
_entity.id
_entity.type
_entity.pdbx_description
1 polymer ?
#
loop_
_entity_poly.entity_id
_entity_poly.type
_entity_poly.pdbx_seq_one_letter_code
_entity_poly.pdbx_strand_id
1 'polypeptide(L)'
;MNDDACSTLVSMKTALSNFENFFLIECEDTNNIICHIRALQDAIDAKLKSDCNHEYTEDMIDISPEKSEKITYCEKCFSCFSGKNKNHET
;
A
#
# COMPACT_ATOMS: atom_id res chain seq x y z
N MET A 1 5.03 -20.04 -10.42
CA MET A 1 4.26 -19.29 -11.43
C MET A 1 3.18 -18.52 -10.70
N ASN A 2 3.48 -17.27 -10.32
CA ASN A 2 2.54 -16.24 -9.82
C ASN A 2 3.22 -14.86 -9.70
N ASP A 3 4.55 -14.78 -9.92
CA ASP A 3 5.34 -13.54 -9.85
C ASP A 3 4.83 -12.44 -10.80
N ASP A 4 4.34 -12.81 -11.99
CA ASP A 4 3.86 -11.86 -13.01
C ASP A 4 2.58 -11.12 -12.57
N ALA A 5 1.65 -11.84 -11.92
CA ALA A 5 0.43 -11.26 -11.38
C ALA A 5 0.73 -10.31 -10.21
N CYS A 6 1.63 -10.71 -9.30
CA CYS A 6 2.04 -9.85 -8.19
C CYS A 6 2.75 -8.58 -8.69
N SER A 7 3.63 -8.70 -9.67
CA SER A 7 4.31 -7.57 -10.30
C SER A 7 3.33 -6.59 -10.96
N THR A 8 2.32 -7.12 -11.65
CA THR A 8 1.25 -6.32 -12.25
C THR A 8 0.45 -5.56 -11.19
N LEU A 9 0.05 -6.25 -10.12
CA LEU A 9 -0.69 -5.63 -9.01
C LEU A 9 0.13 -4.53 -8.31
N VAL A 10 1.43 -4.73 -8.10
CA VAL A 10 2.33 -3.70 -7.55
C VAL A 10 2.45 -2.50 -8.48
N SER A 11 2.52 -2.73 -9.80
CA SER A 11 2.55 -1.67 -10.81
C SER A 11 1.24 -0.85 -10.80
N MET A 12 0.10 -1.53 -10.70
CA MET A 12 -1.22 -0.89 -10.58
C MET A 12 -1.33 -0.06 -9.30
N LYS A 13 -0.88 -0.59 -8.15
CA LYS A 13 -0.85 0.15 -6.88
C LYS A 13 0.00 1.41 -6.99
N THR A 14 1.18 1.30 -7.58
CA THR A 14 2.08 2.44 -7.80
C THR A 14 1.42 3.53 -8.65
N ALA A 15 0.75 3.14 -9.75
CA ALA A 15 0.03 4.09 -10.61
C ALA A 15 -1.10 4.80 -9.85
N LEU A 16 -1.86 4.07 -9.03
CA LEU A 16 -2.92 4.64 -8.18
C LEU A 16 -2.37 5.64 -7.16
N SER A 17 -1.23 5.34 -6.52
CA SER A 17 -0.57 6.28 -5.60
C SER A 17 -0.13 7.56 -6.30
N ASN A 18 0.35 7.47 -7.55
CA ASN A 18 0.69 8.65 -8.34
C ASN A 18 -0.54 9.49 -8.67
N PHE A 19 -1.68 8.86 -8.98
CA PHE A 19 -2.94 9.58 -9.20
C PHE A 19 -3.45 10.23 -7.92
N GLU A 20 -3.39 9.55 -6.77
CA GLU A 20 -3.76 10.13 -5.48
C GLU A 20 -2.95 11.41 -5.20
N ASN A 21 -1.63 11.35 -5.38
CA ASN A 21 -0.75 12.50 -5.18
C ASN A 21 -1.07 13.64 -6.15
N PHE A 22 -1.36 13.34 -7.41
CA PHE A 22 -1.78 14.33 -8.40
C PHE A 22 -3.06 15.07 -7.95
N PHE A 23 -4.09 14.33 -7.54
CA PHE A 23 -5.37 14.93 -7.12
C PHE A 23 -5.28 15.70 -5.80
N LEU A 24 -4.36 15.35 -4.91
CA LEU A 24 -4.11 16.09 -3.65
C LEU A 24 -3.46 17.46 -3.89
N ILE A 25 -2.67 17.62 -4.95
CA ILE A 25 -1.91 18.85 -5.22
C ILE A 25 -2.67 19.79 -6.17
N GLU A 26 -3.31 19.24 -7.21
CA GLU A 26 -3.70 20.02 -8.39
C GLU A 26 -5.22 20.34 -8.46
N CYS A 27 -6.06 19.82 -7.58
CA CYS A 27 -7.51 19.96 -7.72
C CYS A 27 -8.24 20.31 -6.43
N GLU A 28 -9.02 21.39 -6.45
CA GLU A 28 -10.04 21.68 -5.43
C GLU A 28 -11.25 20.76 -5.65
N ASP A 29 -11.68 20.06 -4.60
CA ASP A 29 -12.84 19.14 -4.54
C ASP A 29 -12.72 17.77 -5.26
N THR A 30 -11.67 17.01 -4.94
CA THR A 30 -11.46 15.63 -5.43
C THR A 30 -11.59 14.56 -4.35
N ASN A 31 -12.15 14.91 -3.18
CA ASN A 31 -12.24 14.02 -2.03
C ASN A 31 -12.87 12.66 -2.36
N ASN A 32 -13.94 12.65 -3.18
CA ASN A 32 -14.60 11.41 -3.59
C ASN A 32 -13.70 10.53 -4.48
N ILE A 33 -12.91 11.13 -5.37
CA ILE A 33 -11.97 10.42 -6.24
C ILE A 33 -10.85 9.81 -5.41
N ILE A 34 -10.28 10.60 -4.49
CA ILE A 34 -9.24 10.13 -3.56
C ILE A 34 -9.74 8.95 -2.72
N CYS A 35 -10.97 9.03 -2.20
CA CYS A 35 -11.59 7.91 -1.47
C CYS A 35 -11.69 6.65 -2.32
N HIS A 36 -12.10 6.75 -3.59
CA HIS A 36 -12.16 5.60 -4.49
C HIS A 36 -10.78 5.03 -4.83
N ILE A 37 -9.78 5.88 -5.03
CA ILE A 37 -8.39 5.45 -5.27
C ILE A 37 -7.88 4.65 -4.07
N ARG A 38 -8.11 5.14 -2.84
CA ARG A 38 -7.73 4.43 -1.61
C ARG A 38 -8.43 3.09 -1.47
N ALA A 39 -9.72 3.02 -1.79
CA ALA A 39 -10.47 1.77 -1.78
C ALA A 39 -9.89 0.74 -2.78
N LEU A 40 -9.44 1.19 -3.96
CA LEU A 40 -8.77 0.32 -4.94
C LEU A 40 -7.39 -0.13 -4.46
N GLN A 41 -6.60 0.75 -3.85
CA GLN A 41 -5.31 0.38 -3.25
C GLN A 41 -5.49 -0.68 -2.15
N ASP A 42 -6.49 -0.52 -1.27
CA ASP A 42 -6.81 -1.49 -0.22
C ASP A 42 -7.21 -2.85 -0.80
N ALA A 43 -7.97 -2.87 -1.89
CA ALA A 43 -8.36 -4.10 -2.58
C ALA A 43 -7.15 -4.81 -3.22
N ILE A 44 -6.24 -4.05 -3.82
CA ILE A 44 -4.98 -4.58 -4.36
C ILE A 44 -4.13 -5.15 -3.22
N ASP A 45 -4.05 -4.47 -2.09
CA ASP A 45 -3.28 -4.94 -0.93
C ASP A 45 -3.83 -6.26 -0.36
N ALA A 46 -5.16 -6.38 -0.26
CA ALA A 46 -5.80 -7.64 0.13
C ALA A 46 -5.49 -8.76 -0.87
N LYS A 47 -5.50 -8.46 -2.17
CA LYS A 47 -5.21 -9.43 -3.21
C LYS A 47 -3.74 -9.86 -3.21
N LEU A 48 -2.81 -8.92 -3.05
CA LEU A 48 -1.39 -9.20 -2.91
C LEU A 48 -1.11 -10.09 -1.70
N LYS A 49 -1.70 -9.79 -0.54
CA LYS A 49 -1.54 -10.63 0.66
C LYS A 49 -2.10 -12.05 0.49
N SER A 50 -3.12 -12.22 -0.35
CA SER A 50 -3.72 -13.53 -0.63
C SER A 50 -2.95 -14.32 -1.69
N ASP A 51 -2.38 -13.67 -2.70
CA ASP A 51 -1.78 -14.34 -3.86
C ASP A 51 -0.26 -14.48 -3.73
N CYS A 52 0.38 -13.59 -2.96
CA CYS A 52 1.80 -13.63 -2.66
C CYS A 52 2.06 -14.69 -1.58
N ASN A 53 2.62 -15.82 -2.00
CA ASN A 53 3.03 -16.90 -1.10
C ASN A 53 4.50 -16.77 -0.63
N HIS A 54 5.10 -15.60 -0.83
CA HIS A 54 6.45 -15.32 -0.36
C HIS A 54 6.45 -14.95 1.12
N GLU A 55 7.63 -15.08 1.74
CA GLU A 55 7.83 -14.61 3.09
C GLU A 55 7.72 -13.09 3.16
N TYR A 56 7.01 -12.61 4.17
CA TYR A 56 6.87 -11.20 4.49
C TYR A 56 7.74 -10.87 5.70
N THR A 57 8.59 -9.87 5.54
CA THR A 57 9.45 -9.34 6.60
C THR A 57 8.74 -8.18 7.27
N GLU A 58 8.71 -8.19 8.60
CA GLU A 58 8.29 -7.04 9.40
C GLU A 58 9.51 -6.22 9.81
N ASP A 59 9.41 -4.90 9.69
CA ASP A 59 10.50 -3.99 10.05
C ASP A 59 9.95 -2.69 10.64
N MET A 60 10.81 -1.93 11.32
CA MET A 60 10.52 -0.60 11.85
C MET A 60 11.36 0.40 11.10
N ILE A 61 10.70 1.28 10.34
CA ILE A 61 11.39 2.37 9.64
C ILE A 61 11.22 3.67 10.41
N ASP A 62 12.30 4.42 10.55
CA ASP A 62 12.26 5.75 11.12
C ASP A 62 11.71 6.74 10.07
N ILE A 63 10.56 7.33 10.35
CA ILE A 63 9.91 8.35 9.50
C ILE A 63 10.38 9.76 9.89
N SER A 64 10.63 9.97 11.19
CA SER A 64 11.27 11.17 11.75
C SER A 64 12.05 10.80 13.01
N PRO A 65 12.90 11.69 13.55
CA PRO A 65 13.69 11.40 14.76
C PRO A 65 12.86 10.96 15.98
N GLU A 66 11.58 11.29 16.00
CA GLU A 66 10.66 11.01 17.10
C GLU A 66 9.60 9.96 16.73
N LYS A 67 9.57 9.49 15.48
CA LYS A 67 8.51 8.60 14.97
C LYS A 67 9.09 7.49 14.11
N SER A 68 8.80 6.27 14.51
CA SER A 68 9.01 5.07 13.71
C SER A 68 7.67 4.43 13.33
N GLU A 69 7.66 3.75 12.20
CA GLU A 69 6.48 3.08 11.66
C GLU A 69 6.81 1.61 11.40
N LYS A 70 5.91 0.73 11.86
CA LYS A 70 5.99 -0.69 11.53
C LYS A 70 5.54 -0.89 10.08
N ILE A 71 6.38 -1.51 9.28
CA ILE A 71 6.09 -1.92 7.91
C ILE A 71 6.17 -3.43 7.78
N THR A 72 5.44 -3.95 6.80
CA THR A 72 5.53 -5.35 6.38
C THR A 72 5.77 -5.37 4.87
N TYR A 73 6.84 -6.02 4.42
CA TYR A 73 7.20 -6.03 3.00
C TYR A 73 7.63 -7.41 2.52
N CYS A 74 7.50 -7.63 1.20
CA CYS A 74 8.00 -8.82 0.53
C CYS A 74 9.15 -8.45 -0.39
N GLU A 75 10.32 -9.05 -0.18
CA GLU A 75 11.54 -8.79 -0.97
C GLU A 75 11.48 -9.30 -2.42
N LYS A 76 10.55 -10.21 -2.71
CA LYS A 76 10.38 -10.78 -4.06
C LYS A 76 9.40 -9.99 -4.90
N CYS A 77 8.27 -9.61 -4.32
CA CYS A 77 7.24 -8.84 -4.99
C CYS A 77 7.46 -7.33 -4.88
N PHE A 78 8.38 -6.88 -4.01
CA PHE A 78 8.59 -5.47 -3.68
C PHE A 78 7.30 -4.77 -3.22
N SER A 79 6.36 -5.54 -2.66
CA SER A 79 5.16 -5.02 -2.03
C SER A 79 5.48 -4.59 -0.60
N CYS A 80 5.01 -3.42 -0.21
CA CYS A 80 5.15 -2.89 1.14
C CYS A 80 3.78 -2.43 1.66
N PHE A 81 3.51 -2.76 2.91
CA PHE A 81 2.29 -2.44 3.62
C PHE A 81 2.64 -1.74 4.93
N SER A 82 2.20 -0.50 5.05
CA SER A 82 2.23 0.24 6.30
C SER A 82 1.25 -0.39 7.30
N GLY A 83 1.74 -0.67 8.50
CA GLY A 83 0.91 -1.03 9.64
C GLY A 83 0.13 0.17 10.13
N LYS A 84 -0.84 0.68 9.35
CA LYS A 84 -1.85 1.58 9.91
C LYS A 84 -2.64 0.77 10.93
N ASN A 85 -2.30 0.93 12.21
CA ASN A 85 -3.03 0.35 13.33
C ASN A 85 -4.51 0.70 13.17
N LYS A 86 -5.31 -0.22 12.62
CA LYS A 86 -6.72 -0.28 12.97
C LYS A 86 -6.68 -0.79 14.40
N ASN A 87 -6.72 0.13 15.37
CA ASN A 87 -6.90 -0.20 16.76
C ASN A 87 -8.14 -1.11 16.84
N HIS A 88 -7.91 -2.42 16.92
CA HIS A 88 -8.92 -3.33 17.43
C HIS A 88 -8.73 -3.28 18.94
N GLU A 89 -9.27 -2.22 19.54
CA GLU A 89 -9.59 -2.23 20.96
C GLU A 89 -10.70 -3.27 21.13
N THR A 90 -10.31 -4.48 21.54
CA THR A 90 -11.17 -5.45 22.22
C THR A 90 -11.55 -4.96 23.60
#